data_AF-A0A2D6FXX5-F1
#
_entry.id   AF-A0A2D6FXX5-F1
#
_cell.length_a   1.000
_cell.length_b   1.000
_cell.length_c   1.000
_cell.angle_alpha   90.00
_cell.angle_beta   90.00
_cell.angle_gamma   90.00
#
_symmetry.space_group_name_H-M   'P 1'
#
loop_
_entity.id
_entity.type
_entity.pdbx_description
1 polymer ?
#
loop_
_entity_poly.entity_id
_entity_poly.type
_entity_poly.pdbx_seq_one_letter_code
_entity_poly.pdbx_strand_id
1 'polypeptide(L)'
;MNSRYTVKGGRPKSFKISLANVGGLDAKYDSLLGHIEVPETGSVLPVEWVRDTRRYVEDLIKQINGSFDFGFYDASAVLMRRLVESLIIEIYIRQKRGAEIRENSTFKRLEFLIGYVCKDQNVHLSRNSNGDMNAIKKLGDTAAHDRTYITHESDITDLKQRYRRLIKELLTESGVVK
;
A
#
# COMPACT_ATOMS: atom_id res chain seq x y z
N MET A 1 24.77 18.96 -28.88
CA MET A 1 24.60 17.49 -29.08
C MET A 1 23.10 17.22 -29.13
N ASN A 2 22.54 17.03 -30.33
CA ASN A 2 21.11 16.73 -30.49
C ASN A 2 20.95 15.20 -30.43
N SER A 3 20.56 14.69 -29.27
CA SER A 3 20.20 13.27 -29.12
C SER A 3 18.71 13.12 -29.39
N ARG A 4 18.30 12.11 -30.18
CA ARG A 4 16.87 11.81 -30.40
C ARG A 4 16.15 11.48 -29.08
N TYR A 5 16.90 11.03 -28.08
CA TYR A 5 16.39 10.60 -26.78
C TYR A 5 16.19 11.76 -25.80
N THR A 6 16.60 12.99 -26.15
CA THR A 6 16.48 14.14 -25.25
C THR A 6 15.79 15.34 -25.91
N VAL A 7 15.03 16.08 -25.10
CA VAL A 7 14.40 17.37 -25.45
C VAL A 7 14.97 18.48 -24.57
N LYS A 8 14.85 19.74 -24.99
CA LYS A 8 15.36 20.88 -24.21
C LYS A 8 14.63 20.97 -22.86
N GLY A 9 15.39 21.09 -21.78
CA GLY A 9 14.87 21.22 -20.43
C GLY A 9 14.42 22.66 -20.11
N GLY A 10 13.69 22.82 -19.01
CA GLY A 10 13.15 24.12 -18.58
C GLY A 10 14.20 25.11 -18.03
N ARG A 11 15.45 24.69 -17.88
CA ARG A 11 16.57 25.53 -17.44
C ARG A 11 17.59 25.74 -18.56
N PRO A 12 18.33 26.86 -18.59
CA PRO A 12 19.42 27.06 -19.55
C PRO A 12 20.39 25.88 -19.52
N LYS A 13 20.80 25.39 -20.70
CA LYS A 13 21.72 24.24 -20.88
C LYS A 13 21.27 22.92 -20.24
N SER A 14 19.97 22.73 -19.99
CA SER A 14 19.42 21.45 -19.51
C SER A 14 18.71 20.67 -20.62
N PHE A 15 18.63 19.36 -20.44
CA PHE A 15 17.90 18.43 -21.30
C PHE A 15 17.00 17.54 -20.44
N LYS A 16 15.89 17.06 -20.99
CA LYS A 16 14.99 16.07 -20.41
C LYS A 16 14.90 14.86 -21.34
N ILE A 17 14.55 13.70 -20.82
CA ILE A 17 14.27 12.52 -21.65
C ILE A 17 13.01 12.79 -22.49
N SER A 18 13.06 12.43 -23.76
CA SER A 18 11.91 12.51 -24.65
C SER A 18 10.91 11.41 -24.32
N LEU A 19 9.71 11.78 -23.84
CA LEU A 19 8.63 10.83 -23.47
C LEU A 19 8.30 9.86 -24.62
N ALA A 20 8.28 10.34 -25.86
CA ALA A 20 8.02 9.52 -27.04
C ALA A 20 9.09 8.45 -27.31
N ASN A 21 10.29 8.61 -26.73
CA ASN A 21 11.41 7.69 -26.92
C ASN A 21 11.76 6.89 -25.65
N VAL A 22 10.98 7.02 -24.56
CA VAL A 22 11.23 6.33 -23.28
C VAL A 22 11.18 4.81 -23.48
N GLY A 23 10.14 4.27 -24.12
CA GLY A 23 10.05 2.81 -24.35
C GLY A 23 11.21 2.25 -25.19
N GLY A 24 11.84 3.06 -26.05
CA GLY A 24 13.05 2.67 -26.78
C GLY A 24 14.34 2.76 -25.97
N LEU A 25 14.34 3.54 -24.88
CA LEU A 25 15.40 3.53 -23.88
C LEU A 25 15.24 2.31 -22.96
N ASP A 26 14.03 2.05 -22.46
CA ASP A 26 13.71 0.91 -21.61
C ASP A 26 14.11 -0.39 -22.31
N ALA A 27 13.62 -0.64 -23.53
CA ALA A 27 14.00 -1.83 -24.30
C ALA A 27 15.51 -2.01 -24.53
N LYS A 28 16.29 -0.91 -24.53
CA LYS A 28 17.73 -0.95 -24.77
C LYS A 28 18.55 -1.11 -23.49
N TYR A 29 18.07 -0.56 -22.39
CA TYR A 29 18.84 -0.43 -21.16
C TYR A 29 18.25 -1.24 -19.99
N ASP A 30 17.02 -1.75 -20.08
CA ASP A 30 16.37 -2.55 -19.03
C ASP A 30 17.20 -3.75 -18.61
N SER A 31 17.78 -4.48 -19.57
CA SER A 31 18.65 -5.62 -19.28
C SER A 31 19.94 -5.25 -18.54
N LEU A 32 20.34 -3.97 -18.60
CA LEU A 32 21.53 -3.42 -17.93
C LEU A 32 21.20 -2.82 -16.57
N LEU A 33 19.92 -2.53 -16.30
CA LEU A 33 19.48 -1.95 -15.03
C LEU A 33 19.45 -2.98 -13.89
N GLY A 34 19.55 -4.29 -14.19
CA GLY A 34 19.56 -5.34 -13.18
C GLY A 34 18.29 -5.34 -12.31
N HIS A 35 17.19 -4.81 -12.83
CA HIS A 35 15.92 -4.80 -12.12
C HIS A 35 15.43 -6.24 -11.96
N ILE A 36 15.23 -6.65 -10.71
CA ILE A 36 14.48 -7.86 -10.40
C ILE A 36 13.02 -7.54 -10.68
N GLU A 37 12.49 -8.04 -11.80
CA GLU A 37 11.04 -8.08 -12.00
C GLU A 37 10.45 -9.04 -10.98
N VAL A 38 9.73 -8.50 -10.00
CA VAL A 38 8.93 -9.30 -9.08
C VAL A 38 7.61 -9.59 -9.77
N PRO A 39 7.26 -10.87 -10.03
CA PRO A 39 5.99 -11.21 -10.65
C PRO A 39 4.81 -10.63 -9.86
N GLU A 40 3.83 -10.06 -10.54
CA GLU A 40 2.57 -9.70 -9.89
C GLU A 40 1.82 -10.98 -9.50
N THR A 41 1.55 -11.14 -8.20
CA THR A 41 0.78 -12.27 -7.67
C THR A 41 -0.39 -11.77 -6.82
N GLY A 42 -1.32 -12.66 -6.48
CA GLY A 42 -2.50 -12.38 -5.66
C GLY A 42 -2.56 -13.16 -4.34
N SER A 43 -1.40 -13.59 -3.82
CA SER A 43 -1.29 -14.59 -2.75
C SER A 43 -1.95 -14.16 -1.44
N VAL A 44 -1.82 -12.88 -1.07
CA VAL A 44 -2.49 -12.28 0.11
C VAL A 44 -3.68 -11.43 -0.33
N LEU A 45 -3.50 -10.53 -1.30
CA LEU A 45 -4.54 -9.65 -1.84
C LEU A 45 -4.55 -9.67 -3.38
N PRO A 46 -5.72 -9.69 -4.05
CA PRO A 46 -5.76 -9.55 -5.50
C PRO A 46 -5.30 -8.16 -5.96
N VAL A 47 -4.34 -8.10 -6.88
CA VAL A 47 -3.80 -6.82 -7.42
C VAL A 47 -4.86 -6.09 -8.26
N GLU A 48 -5.77 -6.85 -8.88
CA GLU A 48 -6.86 -6.36 -9.71
C GLU A 48 -7.79 -5.40 -8.96
N TRP A 49 -7.84 -5.48 -7.63
CA TRP A 49 -8.68 -4.61 -6.81
C TRP A 49 -8.27 -3.15 -6.89
N VAL A 50 -7.02 -2.87 -7.23
CA VAL A 50 -6.45 -1.52 -7.21
C VAL A 50 -5.75 -1.15 -8.52
N ARG A 51 -5.86 -1.98 -9.57
CA ARG A 51 -5.25 -1.71 -10.86
C ARG A 51 -5.73 -0.37 -11.42
N ASP A 52 -4.80 0.46 -11.90
CA ASP A 52 -5.05 1.79 -12.45
C ASP A 52 -5.73 2.76 -11.47
N THR A 53 -5.38 2.66 -10.17
CA THR A 53 -5.90 3.54 -9.11
C THR A 53 -4.81 4.46 -8.55
N ARG A 54 -4.55 4.40 -7.25
CA ARG A 54 -3.49 5.15 -6.57
C ARG A 54 -2.22 4.29 -6.57
N ARG A 55 -1.19 4.75 -7.28
CA ARG A 55 0.09 4.03 -7.42
C ARG A 55 0.66 3.48 -6.12
N TYR A 56 0.63 4.27 -5.03
CA TYR A 56 1.20 3.81 -3.76
C TYR A 56 0.38 2.66 -3.12
N VAL A 57 -0.92 2.56 -3.39
CA VAL A 57 -1.78 1.46 -2.92
C VAL A 57 -1.49 0.20 -3.75
N GLU A 58 -1.34 0.36 -5.06
CA GLU A 58 -0.88 -0.72 -5.95
C GLU A 58 0.47 -1.26 -5.51
N ASP A 59 1.44 -0.38 -5.29
CA ASP A 59 2.79 -0.74 -4.85
C ASP A 59 2.75 -1.44 -3.48
N LEU A 60 1.93 -0.97 -2.54
CA LEU A 60 1.75 -1.65 -1.24
C LEU A 60 1.21 -3.07 -1.40
N ILE A 61 0.19 -3.28 -2.23
CA ILE A 61 -0.39 -4.62 -2.45
C ILE A 61 0.64 -5.54 -3.12
N LYS A 62 1.38 -5.05 -4.12
CA LYS A 62 2.48 -5.80 -4.75
C LYS A 62 3.56 -6.17 -3.72
N GLN A 63 3.95 -5.25 -2.85
CA GLN A 63 4.93 -5.51 -1.81
C GLN A 63 4.42 -6.52 -0.77
N ILE A 64 3.15 -6.46 -0.37
CA ILE A 64 2.54 -7.44 0.54
C ILE A 64 2.60 -8.83 -0.10
N ASN A 65 2.14 -8.97 -1.34
CA ASN A 65 2.13 -10.27 -2.01
C ASN A 65 3.54 -10.80 -2.26
N GLY A 66 4.45 -9.97 -2.76
CA GLY A 66 5.84 -10.37 -2.99
C GLY A 66 6.55 -10.75 -1.70
N SER A 67 6.43 -9.97 -0.63
CA SER A 67 7.05 -10.35 0.65
C SER A 67 6.51 -11.67 1.19
N PHE A 68 5.21 -11.94 1.03
CA PHE A 68 4.62 -13.23 1.37
C PHE A 68 5.20 -14.38 0.51
N ASP A 69 5.20 -14.22 -0.82
CA ASP A 69 5.63 -15.28 -1.74
C ASP A 69 7.10 -15.66 -1.61
N PHE A 70 7.94 -14.70 -1.23
CA PHE A 70 9.37 -14.92 -1.01
C PHE A 70 9.70 -15.32 0.45
N GLY A 71 8.70 -15.56 1.29
CA GLY A 71 8.88 -16.02 2.67
C GLY A 71 9.28 -14.93 3.68
N PHE A 72 9.22 -13.65 3.30
CA PHE A 72 9.46 -12.51 4.19
C PHE A 72 8.19 -12.14 4.95
N TYR A 73 7.71 -13.05 5.79
CA TYR A 73 6.40 -12.93 6.45
C TYR A 73 6.30 -11.75 7.41
N ASP A 74 7.36 -11.40 8.15
CA ASP A 74 7.36 -10.19 9.00
C ASP A 74 7.14 -8.93 8.15
N ALA A 75 7.83 -8.83 7.01
CA ALA A 75 7.66 -7.71 6.09
C ALA A 75 6.23 -7.66 5.54
N SER A 76 5.66 -8.82 5.16
CA SER A 76 4.26 -8.90 4.72
C SER A 76 3.31 -8.42 5.82
N ALA A 77 3.45 -8.88 7.05
CA ALA A 77 2.61 -8.48 8.18
C ALA A 77 2.68 -6.97 8.47
N VAL A 78 3.88 -6.38 8.44
CA VAL A 78 4.08 -4.94 8.62
C VAL A 78 3.42 -4.14 7.50
N LEU A 79 3.57 -4.59 6.24
CA LEU A 79 2.93 -3.94 5.10
C LEU A 79 1.40 -4.09 5.12
N MET A 80 0.88 -5.23 5.58
CA MET A 80 -0.55 -5.45 5.75
C MET A 80 -1.17 -4.42 6.71
N ARG A 81 -0.50 -4.18 7.84
CA ARG A 81 -0.84 -3.13 8.81
C ARG A 81 -0.76 -1.73 8.19
N ARG A 82 0.30 -1.43 7.45
CA ARG A 82 0.47 -0.12 6.77
C ARG A 82 -0.62 0.16 5.75
N LEU A 83 -1.09 -0.86 5.02
CA LEU A 83 -2.20 -0.70 4.07
C LEU A 83 -3.51 -0.34 4.79
N VAL A 84 -3.84 -1.00 5.92
CA VAL A 84 -5.01 -0.64 6.73
C VAL A 84 -4.94 0.82 7.18
N GLU A 85 -3.79 1.24 7.71
CA GLU A 85 -3.55 2.63 8.14
C GLU A 85 -3.78 3.62 6.99
N SER A 86 -3.19 3.34 5.83
CA SER A 86 -3.26 4.19 4.64
C SER A 86 -4.70 4.33 4.13
N LEU A 87 -5.47 3.23 4.11
CA LEU A 87 -6.85 3.27 3.64
C LEU A 87 -7.78 4.01 4.61
N ILE A 88 -7.60 3.87 5.93
CA ILE A 88 -8.35 4.68 6.90
C ILE A 88 -8.06 6.16 6.67
N ILE A 89 -6.80 6.55 6.52
CA ILE A 89 -6.43 7.94 6.22
C ILE A 89 -7.12 8.43 4.95
N GLU A 90 -7.17 7.61 3.88
CA GLU A 90 -7.84 8.00 2.64
C GLU A 90 -9.34 8.19 2.76
N ILE A 91 -10.02 7.43 3.63
CA ILE A 91 -11.44 7.67 3.94
C ILE A 91 -11.63 9.10 4.44
N TYR A 92 -10.83 9.52 5.43
CA TYR A 92 -10.95 10.87 5.99
C TYR A 92 -10.48 11.96 5.03
N ILE A 93 -9.46 11.71 4.20
CA ILE A 93 -9.05 12.67 3.15
C ILE A 93 -10.18 12.85 2.13
N ARG A 94 -10.77 11.76 1.62
CA ARG A 94 -11.90 11.80 0.67
C ARG A 94 -13.09 12.57 1.23
N GLN A 95 -13.40 12.37 2.51
CA GLN A 95 -14.49 13.06 3.18
C GLN A 95 -14.16 14.52 3.57
N LYS A 96 -12.95 15.02 3.25
CA LYS A 96 -12.44 16.35 3.65
C LYS A 96 -12.37 16.54 5.17
N ARG A 97 -12.21 15.43 5.91
CA ARG A 97 -12.18 15.34 7.38
C ARG A 97 -10.81 14.94 7.93
N GLY A 98 -9.77 15.01 7.09
CA GLY A 98 -8.41 14.63 7.48
C GLY A 98 -7.83 15.40 8.68
N ALA A 99 -8.38 16.56 9.04
CA ALA A 99 -7.99 17.31 10.23
C ALA A 99 -8.37 16.59 11.55
N GLU A 100 -9.45 15.80 11.54
CA GLU A 100 -9.96 15.11 12.75
C GLU A 100 -9.00 14.02 13.25
N ILE A 101 -8.23 13.44 12.33
CA ILE A 101 -7.32 12.32 12.59
C ILE A 101 -5.85 12.75 12.58
N ARG A 102 -5.59 14.05 12.77
CA ARG A 102 -4.23 14.62 12.85
C ARG A 102 -3.88 15.07 14.26
N GLU A 103 -2.59 15.11 14.54
CA GLU A 103 -1.98 15.69 15.72
C GLU A 103 -0.66 16.35 15.30
N ASN A 104 -0.44 17.63 15.65
CA ASN A 104 0.81 18.33 15.35
C ASN A 104 1.28 18.21 13.87
N SER A 105 0.33 18.32 12.93
CA SER A 105 0.55 18.19 11.48
C SER A 105 0.82 16.78 10.94
N THR A 106 0.87 15.75 11.79
CA THR A 106 1.01 14.36 11.38
C THR A 106 -0.29 13.59 11.60
N PHE A 107 -0.50 12.52 10.82
CA PHE A 107 -1.64 11.63 11.07
C PHE A 107 -1.39 10.81 12.34
N LYS A 108 -2.46 10.57 13.12
CA LYS A 108 -2.37 9.76 14.34
C LYS A 108 -1.98 8.32 14.01
N ARG A 109 -1.37 7.63 14.98
CA ARG A 109 -1.01 6.21 14.86
C ARG A 109 -2.26 5.34 14.64
N LEU A 110 -2.07 4.17 14.02
CA LEU A 110 -3.14 3.22 13.70
C LEU A 110 -4.09 2.90 14.88
N GLU A 111 -3.57 2.77 16.10
CA GLU A 111 -4.40 2.57 17.31
C GLU A 111 -5.52 3.61 17.42
N PHE A 112 -5.16 4.89 17.29
CA PHE A 112 -6.12 5.99 17.36
C PHE A 112 -7.02 5.99 16.14
N LEU A 113 -6.47 5.78 14.94
CA LEU A 113 -7.25 5.74 13.70
C LEU A 113 -8.37 4.69 13.75
N ILE A 114 -8.09 3.49 14.28
CA ILE A 114 -9.10 2.46 14.53
C ILE A 114 -10.17 2.97 15.49
N GLY A 115 -9.77 3.65 16.57
CA GLY A 115 -10.69 4.25 17.53
C GLY A 115 -11.61 5.33 16.93
N TYR A 116 -11.11 6.14 16.00
CA TYR A 116 -11.89 7.14 15.28
C TYR A 116 -12.86 6.49 14.30
N VAL A 117 -12.36 5.66 13.38
CA VAL A 117 -13.17 5.09 12.30
C VAL A 117 -14.29 4.19 12.81
N CYS A 118 -14.06 3.45 13.90
CA CYS A 118 -15.09 2.58 14.50
C CYS A 118 -16.21 3.33 15.23
N LYS A 119 -15.99 4.61 15.58
CA LYS A 119 -16.99 5.46 16.25
C LYS A 119 -17.65 6.44 15.28
N ASP A 120 -17.18 6.48 14.04
CA ASP A 120 -17.61 7.44 13.04
C ASP A 120 -18.96 7.03 12.44
N GLN A 121 -19.94 7.94 12.47
CA GLN A 121 -21.26 7.67 11.91
C GLN A 121 -21.30 7.77 10.38
N ASN A 122 -20.29 8.40 9.77
CA ASN A 122 -20.20 8.59 8.32
C ASN A 122 -19.31 7.55 7.63
N VAL A 123 -18.81 6.54 8.37
CA VAL A 123 -18.03 5.44 7.81
C VAL A 123 -18.73 4.14 8.16
N HIS A 124 -19.13 3.38 7.14
CA HIS A 124 -19.95 2.19 7.34
C HIS A 124 -19.11 0.92 7.15
N LEU A 125 -18.49 0.47 8.24
CA LEU A 125 -17.75 -0.80 8.28
C LEU A 125 -18.60 -1.93 8.86
N SER A 126 -18.27 -3.17 8.52
CA SER A 126 -18.93 -4.33 9.13
C SER A 126 -18.66 -4.42 10.63
N ARG A 127 -19.56 -5.11 11.35
CA ARG A 127 -19.45 -5.30 12.82
C ARG A 127 -18.11 -5.93 13.25
N ASN A 128 -17.50 -6.73 12.38
CA ASN A 128 -16.25 -7.43 12.69
C ASN A 128 -15.00 -6.60 12.38
N SER A 129 -15.13 -5.49 11.64
CA SER A 129 -13.99 -4.73 11.12
C SER A 129 -13.09 -4.18 12.23
N ASN A 130 -13.66 -3.81 13.39
CA ASN A 130 -12.86 -3.43 14.56
C ASN A 130 -11.94 -4.56 15.04
N GLY A 131 -12.48 -5.78 15.19
CA GLY A 131 -11.71 -6.95 15.60
C GLY A 131 -10.67 -7.36 14.56
N ASP A 132 -11.01 -7.26 13.27
CA ASP A 132 -10.08 -7.54 12.17
C ASP A 132 -8.93 -6.53 12.13
N MET A 133 -9.22 -5.22 12.22
CA MET A 133 -8.17 -4.18 12.24
C MET A 133 -7.23 -4.36 13.43
N ASN A 134 -7.75 -4.68 14.62
CA ASN A 134 -6.92 -4.93 15.80
C ASN A 134 -6.06 -6.20 15.66
N ALA A 135 -6.58 -7.26 15.05
CA ALA A 135 -5.79 -8.47 14.78
C ALA A 135 -4.62 -8.20 13.83
N ILE A 136 -4.87 -7.45 12.74
CA ILE A 136 -3.84 -7.06 11.78
C ILE A 136 -2.81 -6.13 12.40
N LYS A 137 -3.28 -5.14 13.17
CA LYS A 137 -2.40 -4.25 13.92
C LYS A 137 -1.49 -5.03 14.87
N LYS A 138 -2.06 -5.96 15.65
CA LYS A 138 -1.31 -6.78 16.59
C LYS A 138 -0.22 -7.59 15.88
N LEU A 139 -0.57 -8.32 14.81
CA LEU A 139 0.40 -9.11 14.06
C LEU A 139 1.52 -8.22 13.49
N GLY A 140 1.17 -7.10 12.86
CA GLY A 140 2.17 -6.18 12.30
C GLY A 140 3.04 -5.48 13.35
N ASP A 141 2.48 -5.10 14.52
CA ASP A 141 3.25 -4.53 15.63
C ASP A 141 4.21 -5.59 16.21
N THR A 142 3.76 -6.83 16.39
CA THR A 142 4.61 -7.94 16.87
C THR A 142 5.74 -8.24 15.87
N ALA A 143 5.43 -8.37 14.58
CA ALA A 143 6.42 -8.58 13.52
C ALA A 143 7.48 -7.48 13.45
N ALA A 144 7.13 -6.23 13.78
CA ALA A 144 8.07 -5.10 13.71
C ALA A 144 8.95 -4.94 14.96
N HIS A 145 8.48 -5.39 16.13
CA HIS A 145 9.04 -4.95 17.41
C HIS A 145 9.37 -6.06 18.39
N ASP A 146 8.81 -7.26 18.24
CA ASP A 146 9.18 -8.38 19.09
C ASP A 146 10.59 -8.86 18.72
N ARG A 147 11.44 -9.05 19.73
CA ARG A 147 12.85 -9.43 19.52
C ARG A 147 13.01 -10.90 19.11
N THR A 148 12.05 -11.74 19.48
CA THR A 148 12.19 -13.20 19.45
C THR A 148 11.14 -13.89 18.59
N TYR A 149 10.00 -13.25 18.38
CA TYR A 149 8.98 -13.74 17.48
C TYR A 149 9.35 -13.47 16.02
N ILE A 150 9.09 -14.45 15.17
CA ILE A 150 9.16 -14.35 13.71
C ILE A 150 7.81 -14.80 13.18
N THR A 151 7.20 -13.98 12.34
CA THR A 151 5.91 -14.30 11.73
C THR A 151 6.04 -15.55 10.87
N HIS A 152 5.14 -16.51 11.06
CA HIS A 152 5.03 -17.68 10.20
C HIS A 152 4.00 -17.46 9.09
N GLU A 153 4.12 -18.23 8.00
CA GLU A 153 3.14 -18.25 6.91
C GLU A 153 1.71 -18.43 7.44
N SER A 154 1.54 -19.36 8.39
CA SER A 154 0.26 -19.70 9.02
C SER A 154 -0.42 -18.49 9.66
N ASP A 155 0.35 -17.61 10.30
CA ASP A 155 -0.19 -16.42 10.99
C ASP A 155 -0.87 -15.47 9.99
N ILE A 156 -0.32 -15.37 8.78
CA ILE A 156 -0.90 -14.57 7.69
C ILE A 156 -2.05 -15.32 7.03
N THR A 157 -1.90 -16.62 6.75
CA THR A 157 -2.96 -17.40 6.07
C THR A 157 -4.23 -17.49 6.91
N ASP A 158 -4.11 -17.61 8.23
CA ASP A 158 -5.23 -17.68 9.17
C ASP A 158 -6.01 -16.35 9.22
N LEU A 159 -5.32 -15.22 9.03
CA LEU A 159 -5.94 -13.90 8.96
C LEU A 159 -6.37 -13.51 7.54
N LYS A 160 -5.87 -14.18 6.50
CA LYS A 160 -5.99 -13.76 5.10
C LYS A 160 -7.42 -13.50 4.64
N GLN A 161 -8.36 -14.39 4.98
CA GLN A 161 -9.76 -14.21 4.58
C GLN A 161 -10.39 -12.96 5.22
N ARG A 162 -10.16 -12.78 6.54
CA ARG A 162 -10.64 -11.62 7.30
C ARG A 162 -10.01 -10.33 6.78
N TYR A 163 -8.72 -10.39 6.48
CA TYR A 163 -7.96 -9.30 5.91
C TYR A 163 -8.49 -8.88 4.52
N ARG A 164 -8.71 -9.84 3.62
CA ARG A 164 -9.30 -9.59 2.29
C ARG A 164 -10.64 -8.87 2.37
N ARG A 165 -11.53 -9.34 3.24
CA ARG A 165 -12.84 -8.69 3.47
C ARG A 165 -12.66 -7.25 3.96
N LEU A 166 -11.84 -7.06 5.00
CA LEU A 166 -11.56 -5.74 5.57
C LEU A 166 -10.99 -4.77 4.52
N ILE A 167 -10.00 -5.19 3.75
CA ILE A 167 -9.40 -4.36 2.70
C ILE A 167 -10.44 -3.99 1.63
N LYS A 168 -11.32 -4.91 1.24
CA LYS A 168 -12.38 -4.61 0.28
C LYS A 168 -13.37 -3.55 0.80
N GLU A 169 -13.75 -3.64 2.08
CA GLU A 169 -14.58 -2.62 2.74
C GLU A 169 -13.86 -1.25 2.76
N LEU A 170 -12.62 -1.23 3.24
CA LEU A 170 -11.84 0.01 3.34
C LEU A 170 -11.56 0.65 1.97
N LEU A 171 -11.30 -0.15 0.93
CA LEU A 171 -11.14 0.33 -0.45
C LEU A 171 -12.41 1.00 -0.99
N THR A 172 -13.58 0.46 -0.65
CA THR A 172 -14.89 0.99 -1.05
C THR A 172 -15.16 2.32 -0.37
N GLU A 173 -14.98 2.39 0.96
CA GLU A 173 -15.16 3.61 1.75
C GLU A 173 -14.15 4.71 1.35
N SER A 174 -12.90 4.34 1.08
CA SER A 174 -11.82 5.29 0.72
C SER A 174 -11.93 5.83 -0.70
N GLY A 175 -12.78 5.24 -1.55
CA GLY A 175 -12.96 5.64 -2.95
C GLY A 175 -11.69 5.49 -3.80
N VAL A 176 -10.77 4.62 -3.38
CA VAL A 176 -9.59 4.23 -4.19
C VAL A 176 -10.07 3.53 -5.45
N VAL A 177 -11.07 2.66 -5.30
CA VAL A 177 -11.67 1.89 -6.39
C VAL A 177 -12.90 2.65 -6.87
N LYS A 178 -13.00 2.83 -8.20
CA LYS A 178 -14.16 3.48 -8.84
C LYS A 178 -15.39 2.58 -8.79
#